data_AF-A0A498GWX5-F1
#
_entry.id   AF-A0A498GWX5-F1
#
_cell.length_a   1.000
_cell.length_b   1.000
_cell.length_c   1.000
_cell.angle_alpha   90.00
_cell.angle_beta   90.00
_cell.angle_gamma   90.00
#
_symmetry.space_group_name_H-M   'P 1'
#
loop_
_entity.id
_entity.type
_entity.pdbx_description
1 polymer ?
#
loop_
_entity_poly.entity_id
_entity_poly.type
_entity_poly.pdbx_seq_one_letter_code
_entity_poly.pdbx_strand_id
1 'polypeptide(L)'
;RTQTNYITVTLAAAPLVTGPVAMPAVIPTDTDGSPGTGETTVLSVTVTGANVASVTVNLMAIGGSTAAAMTDAGDGTRTASTAATIASPFADGAYQPVNLVVNATNTDGASNTTVTIPLTVVKNGDANEDNRVSLYDAVYTARHTLGMEGYPMTESVGEVSGDSELSLHDAMYLAKHVLAIPGYEQLH
;
A
#
# COMPACT_ATOMS: atom_id res chain seq x y z
N ARG A 1 19.82 61.17 2.26
CA ARG A 1 18.63 60.34 2.55
C ARG A 1 18.79 59.03 1.80
N THR A 2 19.21 57.97 2.47
CA THR A 2 19.38 56.65 1.86
C THR A 2 18.01 55.98 1.83
N GLN A 3 17.44 55.79 0.64
CA GLN A 3 16.15 55.14 0.46
C GLN A 3 16.41 53.63 0.47
N THR A 4 16.07 52.97 1.58
CA THR A 4 16.11 51.51 1.66
C THR A 4 14.95 50.97 0.83
N ASN A 5 15.26 50.45 -0.36
CA ASN A 5 14.29 49.74 -1.18
C ASN A 5 14.17 48.31 -0.65
N TYR A 6 13.01 47.96 -0.12
CA TYR A 6 12.67 46.58 0.21
C TYR A 6 12.15 45.88 -1.04
N ILE A 7 12.80 44.80 -1.45
CA ILE A 7 12.25 43.88 -2.47
C ILE A 7 11.28 42.96 -1.73
N THR A 8 10.01 42.99 -2.12
CA THR A 8 9.03 42.02 -1.62
C THR A 8 9.14 40.77 -2.48
N VAL A 9 9.82 39.74 -1.97
CA VAL A 9 9.83 38.41 -2.59
C VAL A 9 8.57 37.69 -2.14
N THR A 10 7.60 37.56 -3.04
CA THR A 10 6.43 36.71 -2.77
C THR A 10 6.83 35.28 -3.09
N LEU A 11 6.96 34.43 -2.07
CA LEU A 11 7.21 33.00 -2.28
C LEU A 11 5.96 32.37 -2.87
N ALA A 12 6.12 31.60 -3.95
CA ALA A 12 5.02 30.85 -4.54
C ALA A 12 4.46 29.85 -3.50
N ALA A 13 3.14 29.80 -3.38
CA ALA A 13 2.49 28.83 -2.51
C ALA A 13 2.65 27.41 -3.08
N ALA A 14 3.03 26.46 -2.23
CA ALA A 14 3.08 25.06 -2.60
C ALA A 14 1.69 24.53 -2.98
N PRO A 15 1.60 23.47 -3.83
CA PRO A 15 0.33 22.82 -4.13
C PRO A 15 -0.41 22.35 -2.86
N LEU A 16 -1.72 22.50 -2.86
CA LEU A 16 -2.58 21.94 -1.82
C LEU A 16 -2.86 20.47 -2.15
N VAL A 17 -2.54 19.58 -1.22
CA VAL A 17 -2.77 18.13 -1.33
C VAL A 17 -3.85 17.75 -0.32
N THR A 18 -4.84 16.97 -0.76
CA THR A 18 -5.98 16.53 0.06
C THR A 18 -6.46 15.15 -0.38
N GLY A 19 -7.41 14.56 0.35
CA GLY A 19 -8.02 13.27 0.00
C GLY A 19 -7.06 12.10 -0.17
N PRO A 20 -6.08 11.88 0.72
CA PRO A 20 -5.20 10.72 0.62
C PRO A 20 -5.97 9.42 0.85
N VAL A 21 -5.92 8.51 -0.13
CA VAL A 21 -6.61 7.21 -0.07
C VAL A 21 -5.75 6.13 -0.72
N ALA A 22 -5.69 4.96 -0.09
CA ALA A 22 -5.25 3.71 -0.72
C ALA A 22 -6.48 2.82 -0.97
N MET A 23 -6.58 2.23 -2.16
CA MET A 23 -7.70 1.37 -2.55
C MET A 23 -7.19 0.11 -3.27
N PRO A 24 -7.31 -1.08 -2.64
CA PRO A 24 -7.71 -1.31 -1.25
C PRO A 24 -6.72 -0.72 -0.24
N ALA A 25 -7.17 -0.49 1.00
CA ALA A 25 -6.35 0.05 2.09
C ALA A 25 -5.52 -1.02 2.82
N VAL A 26 -5.80 -2.29 2.56
CA VAL A 26 -5.08 -3.47 3.05
C VAL A 26 -4.70 -4.33 1.85
N ILE A 27 -3.43 -4.71 1.74
CA ILE A 27 -2.93 -5.64 0.72
C ILE A 27 -1.98 -6.67 1.36
N PRO A 28 -1.81 -7.86 0.76
CA PRO A 28 -0.72 -8.78 1.09
C PRO A 28 0.65 -8.24 0.65
N THR A 29 1.71 -8.86 1.18
CA THR A 29 3.05 -8.72 0.62
C THR A 29 3.20 -9.56 -0.65
N ASP A 30 3.62 -8.95 -1.75
CA ASP A 30 4.14 -9.65 -2.93
C ASP A 30 5.41 -10.42 -2.55
N THR A 31 5.35 -11.76 -2.65
CA THR A 31 6.47 -12.65 -2.29
C THR A 31 7.22 -13.23 -3.48
N ASP A 32 6.76 -12.96 -4.71
CA ASP A 32 7.31 -13.55 -5.92
C ASP A 32 7.79 -12.54 -6.98
N GLY A 33 7.58 -11.25 -6.71
CA GLY A 33 7.90 -10.15 -7.60
C GLY A 33 6.90 -9.98 -8.75
N SER A 34 5.78 -10.70 -8.73
CA SER A 34 4.72 -10.72 -9.73
C SER A 34 3.37 -10.55 -9.06
N PRO A 35 2.95 -9.31 -8.73
CA PRO A 35 1.78 -9.06 -7.92
C PRO A 35 0.52 -9.81 -8.41
N GLY A 36 -0.01 -10.66 -7.54
CA GLY A 36 -1.22 -11.42 -7.73
C GLY A 36 -2.49 -10.58 -7.59
N THR A 37 -3.63 -11.27 -7.61
CA THR A 37 -4.94 -10.64 -7.39
C THR A 37 -5.00 -10.10 -5.95
N GLY A 38 -5.33 -8.81 -5.82
CA GLY A 38 -5.43 -8.16 -4.51
C GLY A 38 -4.09 -7.76 -3.85
N GLU A 39 -2.94 -8.05 -4.47
CA GLU A 39 -1.61 -7.60 -4.03
C GLU A 39 -1.24 -6.18 -4.50
N THR A 40 -2.12 -5.55 -5.28
CA THR A 40 -1.95 -4.17 -5.74
C THR A 40 -2.93 -3.22 -5.08
N THR A 41 -2.46 -2.01 -4.79
CA THR A 41 -3.28 -0.88 -4.33
C THR A 41 -3.10 0.33 -5.23
N VAL A 42 -4.18 1.07 -5.44
CA VAL A 42 -4.15 2.39 -6.06
C VAL A 42 -4.09 3.44 -4.96
N LEU A 43 -2.95 4.13 -4.90
CA LEU A 43 -2.73 5.30 -4.06
C LEU A 43 -3.28 6.52 -4.79
N SER A 44 -4.03 7.37 -4.10
CA SER A 44 -4.62 8.58 -4.68
C SER A 44 -4.61 9.77 -3.74
N VAL A 45 -4.50 10.96 -4.32
CA VAL A 45 -4.68 12.28 -3.67
C VAL A 45 -5.32 13.24 -4.65
N THR A 46 -5.99 14.27 -4.14
CA THR A 46 -6.40 15.44 -4.93
C THR A 46 -5.40 16.56 -4.71
N VAL A 47 -4.82 17.06 -5.80
CA VAL A 47 -3.83 18.15 -5.82
C VAL A 47 -4.43 19.35 -6.55
N THR A 48 -4.46 20.50 -5.87
CA THR A 48 -4.95 21.76 -6.41
C THR A 48 -3.89 22.87 -6.28
N GLY A 49 -3.99 23.87 -7.14
CA GLY A 49 -3.03 24.97 -7.24
C GLY A 49 -2.57 25.19 -8.69
N ALA A 50 -2.09 26.40 -8.98
CA ALA A 50 -1.53 26.69 -10.29
C ALA A 50 -0.17 26.00 -10.46
N ASN A 51 0.12 25.56 -11.68
CA ASN A 51 1.44 25.09 -12.12
C ASN A 51 2.02 23.89 -11.34
N VAL A 52 1.23 22.86 -11.06
CA VAL A 52 1.75 21.59 -10.50
C VAL A 52 2.72 20.95 -11.48
N ALA A 53 4.01 20.87 -11.13
CA ALA A 53 5.06 20.32 -11.98
C ALA A 53 5.24 18.80 -11.78
N SER A 54 5.21 18.34 -10.52
CA SER A 54 5.33 16.93 -10.21
C SER A 54 4.58 16.56 -8.94
N VAL A 55 4.12 15.31 -8.88
CA VAL A 55 3.56 14.70 -7.68
C VAL A 55 4.17 13.31 -7.57
N THR A 56 4.83 13.03 -6.45
CA THR A 56 5.43 11.73 -6.17
C THR A 56 5.00 11.21 -4.81
N VAL A 57 5.14 9.90 -4.62
CA VAL A 57 4.92 9.23 -3.33
C VAL A 57 6.17 8.42 -2.96
N ASN A 58 6.54 8.46 -1.69
CA ASN A 58 7.64 7.68 -1.15
C ASN A 58 7.15 6.29 -0.72
N LEU A 59 7.58 5.26 -1.44
CA LEU A 59 7.20 3.86 -1.23
C LEU A 59 8.27 3.06 -0.47
N MET A 60 9.31 3.71 0.07
CA MET A 60 10.40 3.02 0.77
C MET A 60 9.90 2.12 1.90
N ALA A 61 8.87 2.55 2.63
CA ALA A 61 8.29 1.80 3.75
C ALA A 61 7.68 0.44 3.34
N ILE A 62 7.37 0.26 2.05
CA ILE A 62 6.82 -0.99 1.47
C ILE A 62 7.78 -1.66 0.49
N GLY A 63 9.05 -1.23 0.46
CA GLY A 63 10.09 -1.80 -0.40
C GLY A 63 10.18 -1.20 -1.81
N GLY A 64 9.46 -0.10 -2.08
CA GLY A 64 9.44 0.56 -3.39
C GLY A 64 10.38 1.77 -3.52
N SER A 65 10.20 2.52 -4.61
CA SER A 65 10.96 3.74 -4.91
C SER A 65 10.67 4.88 -3.93
N THR A 66 11.68 5.71 -3.65
CA THR A 66 11.52 6.90 -2.78
C THR A 66 10.77 8.06 -3.43
N ALA A 67 10.57 7.99 -4.75
CA ALA A 67 9.91 9.03 -5.52
C ALA A 67 9.13 8.42 -6.70
N ALA A 68 8.17 7.54 -6.41
CA ALA A 68 7.28 6.99 -7.43
C ALA A 68 6.36 8.10 -7.95
N ALA A 69 6.29 8.28 -9.27
CA ALA A 69 5.45 9.31 -9.88
C ALA A 69 3.96 8.96 -9.74
N MET A 70 3.14 9.96 -9.42
CA MET A 70 1.68 9.85 -9.48
C MET A 70 1.16 10.51 -10.76
N THR A 71 0.40 9.75 -11.55
CA THR A 71 -0.19 10.19 -12.83
C THR A 71 -1.44 11.00 -12.59
N ASP A 72 -1.70 11.99 -13.45
CA ASP A 72 -2.95 12.75 -13.44
C ASP A 72 -4.10 11.92 -14.01
N ALA A 73 -5.11 11.66 -13.18
CA ALA A 73 -6.32 10.94 -13.54
C ALA A 73 -7.48 11.87 -13.91
N GLY A 74 -7.27 13.19 -13.90
CA GLY A 74 -8.29 14.21 -14.14
C GLY A 74 -8.81 14.86 -12.85
N ASP A 75 -9.38 16.06 -12.99
CA ASP A 75 -9.96 16.84 -11.90
C ASP A 75 -9.01 17.09 -10.71
N GLY A 76 -7.70 17.11 -10.97
CA GLY A 76 -6.66 17.26 -9.96
C GLY A 76 -6.35 15.98 -9.18
N THR A 77 -7.01 14.86 -9.50
CA THR A 77 -6.72 13.57 -8.88
C THR A 77 -5.42 13.00 -9.42
N ARG A 78 -4.51 12.63 -8.52
CA ARG A 78 -3.24 11.99 -8.83
C ARG A 78 -3.24 10.57 -8.29
N THR A 79 -2.81 9.60 -9.11
CA THR A 79 -2.85 8.19 -8.75
C THR A 79 -1.52 7.49 -9.01
N ALA A 80 -1.16 6.51 -8.17
CA ALA A 80 -0.07 5.56 -8.43
C ALA A 80 -0.52 4.16 -8.02
N SER A 81 -0.35 3.18 -8.91
CA SER A 81 -0.56 1.76 -8.59
C SER A 81 0.74 1.15 -8.07
N THR A 82 0.67 0.36 -7.01
CA THR A 82 1.85 -0.29 -6.42
C THR A 82 1.50 -1.58 -5.69
N ALA A 83 2.50 -2.43 -5.51
CA ALA A 83 2.50 -3.60 -4.63
C ALA A 83 3.57 -3.41 -3.56
N ALA A 84 3.52 -4.22 -2.51
CA ALA A 84 4.41 -4.11 -1.36
C ALA A 84 5.22 -5.39 -1.16
N THR A 85 6.53 -5.28 -0.96
CA THR A 85 7.41 -6.43 -0.64
C THR A 85 7.81 -6.47 0.84
N ILE A 86 7.39 -5.45 1.60
CA ILE A 86 7.67 -5.31 3.03
C ILE A 86 6.35 -5.17 3.77
N ALA A 87 6.11 -6.07 4.72
CA ALA A 87 4.96 -6.03 5.60
C ALA A 87 5.00 -4.81 6.52
N SER A 88 3.82 -4.32 6.90
CA SER A 88 3.67 -3.23 7.85
C SER A 88 4.21 -3.61 9.24
N PRO A 89 4.67 -2.63 10.04
CA PRO A 89 5.10 -2.88 11.41
C PRO A 89 3.98 -3.54 12.21
N PHE A 90 4.33 -4.56 12.99
CA PHE A 90 3.39 -5.20 13.91
C PHE A 90 3.64 -4.71 15.33
N ALA A 91 2.62 -4.07 15.93
CA ALA A 91 2.69 -3.55 17.29
C ALA A 91 1.31 -3.63 17.94
N ASP A 92 1.29 -3.81 19.26
CA ASP A 92 0.07 -3.87 20.06
C ASP A 92 -0.97 -4.91 19.58
N GLY A 93 -0.48 -6.00 18.97
CA GLY A 93 -1.31 -7.12 18.51
C GLY A 93 -1.96 -6.91 17.14
N ALA A 94 -1.54 -5.92 16.35
CA ALA A 94 -2.06 -5.68 15.01
C ALA A 94 -0.99 -5.09 14.06
N TYR A 95 -1.25 -5.23 12.76
CA TYR A 95 -0.52 -4.49 11.73
C TYR A 95 -0.83 -3.00 11.80
N GLN A 96 0.21 -2.17 11.88
CA GLN A 96 0.10 -0.72 11.95
C GLN A 96 0.29 -0.11 10.55
N PRO A 97 -0.65 0.70 10.04
CA PRO A 97 -0.51 1.30 8.72
C PRO A 97 0.81 2.07 8.56
N VAL A 98 1.47 1.91 7.41
CA VAL A 98 2.57 2.78 7.01
C VAL A 98 2.03 4.05 6.37
N ASN A 99 2.64 5.18 6.71
CA ASN A 99 2.26 6.50 6.18
C ASN A 99 3.16 6.85 4.98
N LEU A 100 2.65 6.65 3.76
CA LEU A 100 3.37 6.93 2.53
C LEU A 100 3.33 8.43 2.22
N VAL A 101 4.48 9.10 2.33
CA VAL A 101 4.58 10.56 2.18
C VAL A 101 4.42 10.96 0.71
N VAL A 102 3.51 11.90 0.45
CA VAL A 102 3.32 12.52 -0.87
C VAL A 102 4.13 13.81 -0.95
N ASN A 103 4.80 14.03 -2.07
CA ASN A 103 5.49 15.28 -2.40
C ASN A 103 4.89 15.88 -3.67
N ALA A 104 4.16 16.99 -3.53
CA ALA A 104 3.64 17.77 -4.65
C ALA A 104 4.45 19.05 -4.83
N THR A 105 5.06 19.24 -6.00
CA THR A 105 5.94 20.38 -6.31
C THR A 105 5.37 21.19 -7.46
N ASN A 106 5.34 22.52 -7.34
CA ASN A 106 4.95 23.42 -8.43
C ASN A 106 6.17 23.78 -9.33
N THR A 107 5.94 24.48 -10.44
CA THR A 107 7.01 24.90 -11.37
C THR A 107 8.01 25.88 -10.76
N ASP A 108 7.65 26.56 -9.68
CA ASP A 108 8.51 27.49 -8.94
C ASP A 108 9.38 26.78 -7.89
N GLY A 109 9.23 25.46 -7.75
CA GLY A 109 10.00 24.62 -6.83
C GLY A 109 9.45 24.57 -5.40
N ALA A 110 8.29 25.15 -5.13
CA ALA A 110 7.64 25.03 -3.82
C ALA A 110 6.92 23.69 -3.70
N SER A 111 7.20 22.97 -2.59
CA SER A 111 6.72 21.61 -2.36
C SER A 111 5.83 21.49 -1.12
N ASN A 112 4.85 20.61 -1.18
CA ASN A 112 4.06 20.17 -0.03
C ASN A 112 4.36 18.68 0.24
N THR A 113 4.91 18.41 1.42
CA THR A 113 5.31 17.06 1.90
C THR A 113 4.58 16.64 3.18
N THR A 114 3.50 17.32 3.53
CA THR A 114 2.80 17.14 4.82
C THR A 114 1.70 16.08 4.79
N VAL A 115 1.29 15.64 3.60
CA VAL A 115 0.21 14.67 3.42
C VAL A 115 0.79 13.27 3.26
N THR A 116 0.16 12.30 3.92
CA THR A 116 0.52 10.89 3.87
C THR A 116 -0.68 10.04 3.49
N ILE A 117 -0.44 8.95 2.74
CA ILE A 117 -1.45 7.94 2.42
C ILE A 117 -1.23 6.73 3.34
N PRO A 118 -2.19 6.39 4.22
CA PRO A 118 -2.09 5.20 5.06
C PRO A 118 -2.34 3.94 4.21
N LEU A 119 -1.47 2.95 4.35
CA LEU A 119 -1.60 1.63 3.75
C LEU A 119 -1.21 0.58 4.79
N THR A 120 -2.03 -0.47 4.94
CA THR A 120 -1.66 -1.64 5.72
C THR A 120 -1.20 -2.74 4.76
N VAL A 121 -0.03 -3.29 5.04
CA VAL A 121 0.52 -4.43 4.29
C VAL A 121 0.62 -5.61 5.25
N VAL A 122 -0.16 -6.65 5.00
CA VAL A 122 -0.18 -7.88 5.78
C VAL A 122 0.74 -8.90 5.12
N LYS A 123 1.37 -9.81 5.87
CA LYS A 123 2.14 -10.89 5.24
C LYS A 123 1.19 -11.77 4.43
N ASN A 124 1.55 -12.07 3.18
CA ASN A 124 0.79 -13.02 2.36
C ASN A 124 0.70 -14.37 3.10
N GLY A 125 -0.52 -14.88 3.27
CA GLY A 125 -0.85 -16.07 4.05
C GLY A 125 -1.07 -15.87 5.55
N ASP A 126 -0.93 -14.67 6.12
CA ASP A 126 -1.22 -14.38 7.54
C ASP A 126 -2.71 -14.02 7.73
N ALA A 127 -3.58 -15.01 7.49
CA ALA A 127 -5.02 -14.81 7.39
C ALA A 127 -5.68 -14.37 8.71
N ASN A 128 -5.08 -14.70 9.86
CA ASN A 128 -5.57 -14.26 11.17
C ASN A 128 -4.93 -12.94 11.66
N GLU A 129 -4.02 -12.37 10.87
CA GLU A 129 -3.28 -11.13 11.12
C GLU A 129 -2.50 -11.12 12.45
N ASP A 130 -1.88 -12.25 12.83
CA ASP A 130 -1.11 -12.38 14.08
C ASP A 130 0.42 -12.20 13.94
N ASN A 131 0.85 -11.77 12.74
CA ASN A 131 2.23 -11.59 12.30
C ASN A 131 2.99 -12.89 12.04
N ARG A 132 2.30 -14.01 11.88
CA ARG A 132 2.90 -15.33 11.63
C ARG A 132 2.14 -16.01 10.50
N VAL A 133 2.90 -16.57 9.57
CA VAL A 133 2.34 -17.45 8.54
C VAL A 133 2.51 -18.88 9.05
N SER A 134 1.40 -19.56 9.33
CA SER A 134 1.37 -20.84 10.03
C SER A 134 0.27 -21.78 9.54
N LEU A 135 0.25 -23.02 10.07
CA LEU A 135 -0.87 -23.95 9.82
C LEU A 135 -2.20 -23.45 10.39
N TYR A 136 -2.17 -22.53 11.36
CA TYR A 136 -3.40 -21.95 11.88
C TYR A 136 -4.08 -21.07 10.82
N ASP A 137 -3.30 -20.34 10.02
CA ASP A 137 -3.80 -19.50 8.94
C ASP A 137 -4.44 -20.33 7.83
N ALA A 138 -3.84 -21.46 7.46
CA ALA A 138 -4.45 -22.42 6.54
C ALA A 138 -5.84 -22.90 7.05
N VAL A 139 -5.95 -23.19 8.35
CA VAL A 139 -7.24 -23.56 8.96
C VAL A 139 -8.19 -22.35 9.00
N TYR A 140 -7.69 -21.16 9.28
CA TYR A 140 -8.46 -19.93 9.33
C TYR A 140 -9.09 -19.62 7.97
N THR A 141 -8.28 -19.63 6.90
CA THR A 141 -8.72 -19.52 5.50
C THR A 141 -9.79 -20.56 5.17
N ALA A 142 -9.56 -21.84 5.49
CA ALA A 142 -10.55 -22.89 5.22
C ALA A 142 -11.89 -22.64 5.93
N ARG A 143 -11.86 -22.19 7.19
CA ARG A 143 -13.08 -21.89 7.96
C ARG A 143 -13.81 -20.68 7.39
N HIS A 144 -13.08 -19.65 6.98
CA HIS A 144 -13.65 -18.49 6.28
C HIS A 144 -14.35 -18.92 4.99
N THR A 145 -13.66 -19.66 4.10
CA THR A 145 -14.20 -20.16 2.84
C THR A 145 -15.45 -21.03 3.03
N LEU A 146 -15.51 -21.81 4.13
CA LEU A 146 -16.68 -22.63 4.47
C LEU A 146 -17.84 -21.84 5.11
N GLY A 147 -17.71 -20.51 5.26
CA GLY A 147 -18.73 -19.65 5.85
C GLY A 147 -18.93 -19.88 7.34
N MET A 148 -17.91 -20.36 8.06
CA MET A 148 -18.00 -20.53 9.50
C MET A 148 -17.97 -19.17 10.20
N GLU A 149 -18.86 -18.99 11.18
CA GLU A 149 -18.90 -17.77 11.99
C GLU A 149 -17.60 -17.58 12.79
N GLY A 150 -17.14 -16.33 12.89
CA GLY A 150 -15.97 -15.96 13.70
C GLY A 150 -14.63 -15.97 12.96
N TYR A 151 -14.64 -16.06 11.63
CA TYR A 151 -13.44 -16.04 10.79
C TYR A 151 -13.48 -14.93 9.73
N PRO A 152 -13.59 -13.64 10.11
CA PRO A 152 -13.43 -12.55 9.15
C PRO A 152 -11.97 -12.46 8.68
N MET A 153 -11.74 -12.17 7.41
CA MET A 153 -10.40 -11.91 6.88
C MET A 153 -10.46 -10.94 5.70
N THR A 154 -9.32 -10.33 5.40
CA THR A 154 -9.06 -9.72 4.10
C THR A 154 -8.81 -10.85 3.09
N GLU A 155 -9.71 -11.04 2.13
CA GLU A 155 -9.68 -12.23 1.25
C GLU A 155 -8.35 -12.40 0.52
N SER A 156 -7.81 -11.32 -0.03
CA SER A 156 -6.52 -11.35 -0.74
C SER A 156 -5.34 -11.81 0.11
N VAL A 157 -5.40 -11.68 1.44
CA VAL A 157 -4.32 -12.15 2.34
C VAL A 157 -4.24 -13.67 2.37
N GLY A 158 -5.37 -14.37 2.20
CA GLY A 158 -5.39 -15.83 2.19
C GLY A 158 -5.50 -16.44 0.80
N GLU A 159 -5.53 -15.63 -0.26
CA GLU A 159 -5.52 -16.07 -1.66
C GLU A 159 -4.08 -16.28 -2.13
N VAL A 160 -3.45 -17.37 -1.69
CA VAL A 160 -1.99 -17.55 -1.77
C VAL A 160 -1.53 -18.41 -2.94
N SER A 161 -2.45 -18.99 -3.70
CA SER A 161 -2.14 -19.96 -4.75
C SER A 161 -1.96 -19.35 -6.14
N GLY A 162 -2.37 -18.09 -6.32
CA GLY A 162 -2.25 -17.35 -7.58
C GLY A 162 -3.29 -17.71 -8.64
N ASP A 163 -4.35 -18.46 -8.28
CA ASP A 163 -5.42 -18.86 -9.19
C ASP A 163 -6.57 -17.83 -9.31
N SER A 164 -6.42 -16.66 -8.66
CA SER A 164 -7.38 -15.56 -8.68
C SER A 164 -8.73 -15.84 -7.97
N GLU A 165 -8.79 -16.86 -7.11
CA GLU A 165 -10.01 -17.23 -6.38
C GLU A 165 -9.71 -17.77 -4.98
N LEU A 166 -10.15 -17.05 -3.94
CA LEU A 166 -10.06 -17.56 -2.57
C LEU A 166 -10.90 -18.84 -2.38
N SER A 167 -10.23 -19.96 -2.09
CA SER A 167 -10.87 -21.25 -1.93
C SER A 167 -10.15 -22.18 -0.93
N LEU A 168 -10.66 -23.41 -0.78
CA LEU A 168 -9.97 -24.46 -0.01
C LEU A 168 -8.63 -24.88 -0.64
N HIS A 169 -8.42 -24.53 -1.92
CA HIS A 169 -7.14 -24.73 -2.58
C HIS A 169 -6.06 -23.88 -1.90
N ASP A 170 -6.33 -22.61 -1.59
CA ASP A 170 -5.36 -21.73 -0.92
C ASP A 170 -5.03 -22.21 0.49
N ALA A 171 -6.03 -22.66 1.26
CA ALA A 171 -5.79 -23.27 2.56
C ALA A 171 -4.84 -24.48 2.48
N MET A 172 -5.05 -25.36 1.50
CA MET A 172 -4.15 -26.48 1.26
C MET A 172 -2.77 -26.03 0.77
N TYR A 173 -2.72 -25.02 -0.11
CA TYR A 173 -1.49 -24.48 -0.66
C TYR A 173 -0.62 -23.90 0.46
N LEU A 174 -1.21 -23.06 1.31
CA LEU A 174 -0.58 -22.47 2.48
C LEU A 174 -0.07 -23.54 3.46
N ALA A 175 -0.86 -24.59 3.71
CA ALA A 175 -0.42 -25.67 4.59
C ALA A 175 0.82 -26.40 4.04
N LYS A 176 0.87 -26.63 2.71
CA LYS A 176 2.03 -27.25 2.05
C LYS A 176 3.25 -26.32 2.06
N HIS A 177 3.05 -25.03 1.87
CA HIS A 177 4.10 -24.01 2.00
C HIS A 177 4.73 -24.04 3.41
N VAL A 178 3.90 -23.96 4.45
CA VAL A 178 4.35 -23.98 5.86
C VAL A 178 5.08 -25.28 6.21
N LEU A 179 4.69 -26.41 5.61
CA LEU A 179 5.34 -27.71 5.77
C LEU A 179 6.57 -27.91 4.88
N ALA A 180 6.97 -26.89 4.10
CA ALA A 180 8.08 -26.94 3.15
C ALA A 180 7.98 -28.13 2.17
N ILE A 181 6.77 -28.42 1.69
CA ILE A 181 6.55 -29.43 0.66
C ILE A 181 7.13 -28.92 -0.67
N PRO A 182 7.98 -29.70 -1.37
CA PRO A 182 8.54 -29.26 -2.65
C PRO A 182 7.47 -28.86 -3.66
N GLY A 183 7.67 -27.71 -4.32
CA GLY A 183 6.73 -27.13 -5.28
C GLY A 183 5.69 -26.17 -4.68
N TYR A 184 5.82 -25.81 -3.40
CA TYR A 184 4.97 -24.86 -2.67
C TYR A 184 5.80 -23.80 -1.92
N GLU A 185 7.03 -23.57 -2.35
CA GLU A 185 7.98 -22.68 -1.66
C GLU A 185 7.55 -21.21 -1.72
N GLN A 186 6.74 -20.84 -2.69
CA GLN A 186 6.37 -19.46 -3.00
C GLN A 186 4.87 -19.26 -2.80
N LEU A 187 4.48 -18.12 -2.24
CA LEU A 187 3.09 -17.68 -2.23
C LEU A 187 2.91 -16.69 -3.38
N HIS A 188 1.71 -16.67 -3.95
CA HIS A 188 1.32 -15.84 -5.09
C HIS A 188 0.18 -14.89 -4.73
#